data_AF-D9QS68-F1
#
_entry.id   AF-D9QS68-F1
#
_cell.length_a   1.000
_cell.length_b   1.000
_cell.length_c   1.000
_cell.angle_alpha   90.00
_cell.angle_beta   90.00
_cell.angle_gamma   90.00
#
_symmetry.space_group_name_H-M   'P 1'
#
loop_
_entity.id
_entity.type
_entity.pdbx_description
1 polymer ?
#
loop_
_entity_poly.entity_id
_entity_poly.type
_entity_poly.pdbx_seq_one_letter_code
_entity_poly.pdbx_strand_id
1 'polypeptide(L)'
;MSKLKEIEDFIQQVADAFAAVLDYEICIVDDDLEVLVGTGKYQEEINDRGGPGCITHQLMLNPQQTDLFVRDTSESALCNQCSKRQGCPVQATIVCSIVFSNITFGTFCLMAMNERQSQNFIT
;
A
#
# COMPACT_ATOMS: atom_id res chain seq x y z
N MET A 1 13.24 -12.00 7.41
CA MET A 1 13.04 -10.70 8.09
C MET A 1 13.37 -9.67 7.04
N SER A 2 12.36 -8.92 6.61
CA SER A 2 12.50 -7.99 5.49
C SER A 2 13.54 -6.90 5.77
N LYS A 3 14.18 -6.41 4.70
CA LYS A 3 15.08 -5.24 4.75
C LYS A 3 14.36 -3.96 5.14
N LEU A 4 13.08 -3.83 4.81
CA LEU A 4 12.30 -2.67 5.24
C LEU A 4 12.03 -2.70 6.75
N LYS A 5 11.88 -3.89 7.33
CA LYS A 5 11.71 -4.06 8.78
C LYS A 5 12.97 -3.68 9.58
N GLU A 6 14.16 -3.82 9.00
CA GLU A 6 15.41 -3.35 9.61
C GLU A 6 15.47 -1.81 9.77
N ILE A 7 14.64 -1.07 9.04
CA ILE A 7 14.56 0.40 9.04
C ILE A 7 13.14 0.91 9.39
N GLU A 8 12.36 0.13 10.13
CA GLU A 8 10.95 0.40 10.47
C GLU A 8 10.74 1.82 11.03
N ASP A 9 11.57 2.24 11.98
CA ASP A 9 11.51 3.58 12.58
C ASP A 9 11.65 4.72 11.55
N PHE A 10 12.47 4.52 10.52
CA PHE A 10 12.66 5.49 9.46
C PHE A 10 11.46 5.52 8.51
N ILE A 11 10.98 4.34 8.09
CA ILE A 11 9.85 4.27 7.16
C ILE A 11 8.53 4.71 7.82
N GLN A 12 8.38 4.55 9.14
CA GLN A 12 7.29 5.14 9.91
C GLN A 12 7.34 6.67 9.86
N GLN A 13 8.51 7.27 10.13
CA GLN A 13 8.69 8.73 10.05
C GLN A 13 8.38 9.27 8.65
N VAL A 14 8.78 8.54 7.60
CA VAL A 14 8.43 8.88 6.22
C VAL A 14 6.92 8.87 6.03
N ALA A 15 6.25 7.78 6.41
CA ALA A 15 4.80 7.66 6.27
C ALA A 15 4.04 8.75 7.03
N ASP A 16 4.47 9.08 8.26
CA ASP A 16 3.88 10.14 9.07
C ASP A 16 4.06 11.52 8.41
N ALA A 17 5.23 11.79 7.84
CA ALA A 17 5.48 13.04 7.11
C ALA A 17 4.57 13.18 5.88
N PHE A 18 4.36 12.09 5.13
CA PHE A 18 3.43 12.09 4.00
C PHE A 18 1.98 12.27 4.47
N ALA A 19 1.55 11.54 5.51
CA ALA A 19 0.21 11.64 6.05
C ALA A 19 -0.09 13.02 6.70
N ALA A 20 0.94 13.74 7.15
CA ALA A 20 0.78 15.09 7.69
C ALA A 20 0.59 16.16 6.59
N VAL A 21 1.11 15.92 5.39
CA VAL A 21 1.06 16.88 4.26
C VAL A 21 -0.06 16.52 3.26
N LEU A 22 -0.33 15.23 3.11
CA LEU A 22 -1.37 14.69 2.25
C LEU A 22 -2.59 14.32 3.09
N ASP A 23 -3.77 14.63 2.59
CA ASP A 23 -5.04 14.26 3.21
C ASP A 23 -5.40 12.78 2.94
N TYR A 24 -4.42 11.89 3.00
CA TYR A 24 -4.52 10.47 2.66
C TYR A 24 -3.73 9.60 3.62
N GLU A 25 -4.19 8.37 3.80
CA GLU A 25 -3.49 7.35 4.58
C GLU A 25 -2.33 6.76 3.77
N ILE A 26 -1.26 6.44 4.48
CA ILE A 26 -0.05 5.84 3.95
C ILE A 26 0.07 4.43 4.50
N CYS A 27 0.48 3.49 3.65
CA CYS A 27 0.83 2.15 4.07
C CYS A 27 2.14 1.72 3.40
N ILE A 28 2.98 1.00 4.14
CA ILE A 28 4.18 0.37 3.59
C ILE A 28 4.09 -1.12 3.85
N VAL A 29 4.10 -1.90 2.77
CA VAL A 29 4.06 -3.37 2.79
C VAL A 29 5.40 -3.88 2.33
N ASP A 30 5.96 -4.89 3.00
CA ASP A 30 7.25 -5.46 2.62
C ASP A 30 7.17 -6.58 1.57
N ASP A 31 8.33 -7.13 1.23
CA ASP A 31 8.51 -8.24 0.31
C ASP A 31 8.00 -9.60 0.85
N ASP A 32 7.75 -9.70 2.16
CA ASP A 32 7.04 -10.80 2.81
C ASP A 32 5.50 -10.56 2.86
N LEU A 33 5.02 -9.50 2.19
CA LEU A 33 3.63 -9.02 2.15
C LEU A 33 3.07 -8.56 3.51
N GLU A 34 3.93 -8.27 4.48
CA GLU A 34 3.54 -7.78 5.81
C GLU A 34 3.38 -6.26 5.78
N VAL A 35 2.28 -5.75 6.34
CA VAL A 35 2.09 -4.31 6.56
C VAL A 35 3.02 -3.88 7.70
N LEU A 36 4.09 -3.18 7.37
CA LEU A 36 5.04 -2.66 8.36
C LEU A 36 4.58 -1.32 8.94
N VAL A 37 3.96 -0.48 8.10
CA VAL A 37 3.52 0.85 8.50
C VAL A 37 2.12 1.09 7.95
N GLY A 38 1.26 1.69 8.77
CA GLY A 38 -0.03 2.23 8.38
C GLY A 38 -0.27 3.55 9.11
N THR A 39 -0.86 4.53 8.45
CA THR A 39 -1.27 5.80 9.09
C THR A 39 -2.79 5.93 9.13
N GLY A 40 -3.28 6.83 9.98
CA GLY A 40 -4.71 7.09 10.15
C GLY A 40 -5.50 5.81 10.41
N LYS A 41 -6.55 5.58 9.64
CA LYS A 41 -7.42 4.40 9.78
C LYS A 41 -6.75 3.07 9.43
N TYR A 42 -5.60 3.09 8.75
CA TYR A 42 -4.90 1.88 8.34
C TYR A 42 -3.92 1.35 9.39
N GLN A 43 -3.78 2.02 10.55
CA GLN A 43 -2.96 1.56 11.67
C GLN A 43 -3.40 0.19 12.22
N GLU A 44 -4.70 -0.13 12.11
CA GLU A 44 -5.27 -1.40 12.59
C GLU A 44 -4.78 -2.61 11.80
N GLU A 45 -4.22 -2.41 10.59
CA GLU A 45 -3.74 -3.47 9.70
C GLU A 45 -2.23 -3.75 9.86
N ILE A 46 -1.52 -3.04 10.74
CA ILE A 46 -0.07 -3.25 10.96
C ILE A 46 0.18 -4.68 11.49
N ASN A 47 1.23 -5.32 10.98
CA ASN A 47 1.58 -6.74 11.15
C ASN A 47 0.65 -7.73 10.45
N ASP A 48 -0.44 -7.26 9.85
CA ASP A 48 -1.27 -8.12 9.03
C ASP A 48 -0.56 -8.40 7.69
N ARG A 49 -0.80 -9.57 7.12
CA ARG A 49 -0.15 -10.04 5.89
C ARG A 49 -1.13 -10.07 4.75
N GLY A 50 -0.71 -9.47 3.64
CA GLY A 50 -1.35 -9.66 2.35
C GLY A 50 -1.31 -11.14 1.94
N GLY A 51 -2.42 -11.64 1.42
CA GLY A 51 -2.45 -12.94 0.77
C GLY A 51 -1.86 -12.88 -0.65
N PRO A 52 -1.51 -14.04 -1.23
CA PRO A 52 -1.22 -14.13 -2.67
C PRO A 52 -2.31 -13.46 -3.49
N GLY A 53 -1.91 -12.69 -4.50
CA GLY A 53 -2.84 -11.95 -5.37
C GLY A 53 -3.24 -10.56 -4.85
N CYS A 54 -2.73 -10.10 -3.70
CA CYS A 54 -2.82 -8.69 -3.34
C CYS A 54 -2.02 -7.81 -4.33
N ILE A 55 -2.27 -6.50 -4.35
CA ILE A 55 -1.64 -5.56 -5.30
C ILE A 55 -0.11 -5.55 -5.14
N THR A 56 0.40 -5.55 -3.91
CA THR A 56 1.85 -5.66 -3.63
C THR A 56 2.43 -6.91 -4.27
N HIS A 57 1.82 -8.07 -4.06
CA HIS A 57 2.28 -9.33 -4.66
C HIS A 57 2.29 -9.26 -6.20
N GLN A 58 1.29 -8.62 -6.82
CA GLN A 58 1.25 -8.46 -8.28
C GLN A 58 2.40 -7.57 -8.82
N LEU A 59 2.73 -6.49 -8.12
CA LEU A 59 3.88 -5.64 -8.47
C LEU A 59 5.22 -6.37 -8.29
N MET A 60 5.35 -7.18 -7.24
CA MET A 60 6.54 -8.01 -7.02
C MET A 60 6.76 -9.02 -8.15
N LEU A 61 5.69 -9.53 -8.76
CA LEU A 61 5.75 -10.47 -9.89
C LEU A 61 6.07 -9.80 -11.24
N ASN A 62 5.93 -8.47 -11.34
CA ASN A 62 6.19 -7.72 -12.57
C ASN A 62 7.20 -6.59 -12.34
N PRO A 63 8.52 -6.88 -12.31
CA PRO A 63 9.56 -5.90 -11.98
C PRO A 63 9.64 -4.69 -12.94
N GLN A 64 9.05 -4.80 -14.14
CA GLN A 64 9.00 -3.67 -15.09
C GLN A 64 7.91 -2.66 -14.75
N GLN A 65 6.96 -3.05 -13.89
CA GLN A 65 5.88 -2.20 -13.43
C GLN A 65 6.20 -1.70 -12.03
N THR A 66 6.49 -0.41 -11.92
CA THR A 66 6.89 0.23 -10.66
C THR A 66 5.73 0.83 -9.89
N ASP A 67 4.57 0.97 -10.51
CA ASP A 67 3.42 1.61 -9.91
C ASP A 67 2.10 1.13 -10.50
N LEU A 68 1.06 1.28 -9.69
CA LEU A 68 -0.32 0.99 -10.01
C LEU A 68 -1.21 2.07 -9.43
N PHE A 69 -2.18 2.49 -10.24
CA PHE A 69 -3.25 3.38 -9.82
C PHE A 69 -4.59 2.64 -9.88
N VAL A 70 -5.31 2.66 -8.76
CA VAL A 70 -6.63 2.06 -8.61
C VAL A 70 -7.60 3.13 -8.13
N ARG A 71 -8.45 3.60 -9.03
CA ARG A 71 -9.44 4.64 -8.73
C ARG A 71 -10.63 4.12 -7.91
N ASP A 72 -11.01 2.88 -8.15
CA ASP A 72 -12.08 2.19 -7.41
C ASP A 72 -11.63 0.76 -7.14
N THR A 73 -11.34 0.46 -5.87
CA THR A 73 -10.92 -0.86 -5.43
C THR A 73 -12.03 -1.91 -5.48
N SER A 74 -13.30 -1.48 -5.45
CA SER A 74 -14.46 -2.37 -5.49
C SER A 74 -14.70 -2.93 -6.89
N GLU A 75 -14.34 -2.18 -7.93
CA GLU A 75 -14.50 -2.57 -9.34
C GLU A 75 -13.19 -3.06 -9.99
N SER A 76 -12.04 -2.78 -9.39
CA SER A 76 -10.73 -3.09 -9.99
C SER A 76 -10.44 -4.59 -10.08
N ALA A 77 -10.03 -5.03 -11.27
CA ALA A 77 -9.56 -6.39 -11.50
C ALA A 77 -8.31 -6.74 -10.68
N LEU A 78 -7.50 -5.75 -10.31
CA LEU A 78 -6.29 -5.92 -9.47
C LEU A 78 -6.65 -6.36 -8.05
N CYS A 79 -7.86 -6.06 -7.58
CA CYS A 79 -8.33 -6.45 -6.25
C CYS A 79 -9.05 -7.81 -6.24
N ASN A 80 -9.41 -8.37 -7.40
CA ASN A 80 -10.25 -9.57 -7.49
C ASN A 80 -9.65 -10.81 -6.82
N GLN A 81 -8.31 -10.92 -6.82
CA GLN A 81 -7.59 -12.06 -6.24
C GLN A 81 -7.17 -11.82 -4.79
N CYS A 82 -7.41 -10.63 -4.24
CA CYS A 82 -7.05 -10.31 -2.87
C CYS A 82 -8.06 -10.96 -1.90
N SER A 83 -7.57 -11.80 -0.99
CA SER A 83 -8.39 -12.45 0.04
C SER A 83 -9.13 -11.47 0.94
N LYS A 84 -8.60 -10.25 1.10
CA LYS A 84 -9.19 -9.20 1.95
C LYS A 84 -10.19 -8.30 1.24
N ARG A 85 -10.50 -8.55 -0.05
CA ARG A 85 -11.39 -7.67 -0.84
C ARG A 85 -12.73 -7.39 -0.15
N GLN A 86 -13.37 -8.40 0.43
CA GLN A 86 -14.73 -8.27 1.01
C GLN A 86 -14.82 -7.41 2.28
N GLY A 87 -13.70 -6.95 2.84
CA GLY A 87 -13.68 -6.03 3.98
C GLY A 87 -12.66 -4.90 3.83
N CYS A 88 -12.11 -4.72 2.63
CA CYS A 88 -11.04 -3.74 2.40
C CYS A 88 -11.61 -2.32 2.56
N PRO A 89 -11.12 -1.52 3.52
CA PRO A 89 -11.61 -0.16 3.76
C PRO A 89 -11.09 0.86 2.72
N VAL A 90 -10.09 0.47 1.91
CA VAL A 90 -9.47 1.32 0.89
C VAL A 90 -10.42 1.48 -0.28
N GLN A 91 -10.77 2.72 -0.64
CA GLN A 91 -11.66 3.04 -1.76
C GLN A 91 -10.88 3.32 -3.07
N ALA A 92 -9.72 3.97 -2.95
CA ALA A 92 -8.81 4.25 -4.05
C ALA A 92 -7.36 4.18 -3.55
N THR A 93 -6.40 3.83 -4.42
CA THR A 93 -5.00 3.75 -4.02
C THR A 93 -4.02 4.01 -5.18
N ILE A 94 -2.88 4.61 -4.85
CA ILE A 94 -1.64 4.53 -5.65
C ILE A 94 -0.72 3.58 -4.91
N VAL A 95 -0.18 2.60 -5.59
CA VAL A 95 0.80 1.67 -5.03
C VAL A 95 2.08 1.81 -5.84
N CYS A 96 3.19 2.15 -5.17
CA CYS A 96 4.51 2.31 -5.78
C CYS A 96 5.47 1.29 -5.20
N SER A 97 6.19 0.57 -6.04
CA SER A 97 7.25 -0.37 -5.67
C SER A 97 8.44 0.36 -5.04
N ILE A 98 8.93 -0.15 -3.91
CA ILE A 98 10.18 0.29 -3.28
C ILE A 98 11.30 -0.55 -3.90
N VAL A 99 12.03 0.03 -4.85
CA VAL A 99 13.03 -0.69 -5.65
C VAL A 99 14.44 -0.21 -5.32
N PHE A 100 15.36 -1.14 -5.07
CA PHE A 100 16.78 -0.88 -4.92
C PHE A 100 17.60 -1.95 -5.65
N SER A 101 18.56 -1.56 -6.47
CA SER A 101 19.38 -2.48 -7.28
C SER A 101 18.56 -3.50 -8.11
N ASN A 102 17.45 -3.05 -8.72
CA ASN A 102 16.50 -3.86 -9.49
C ASN A 102 15.78 -4.95 -8.68
N ILE A 103 15.80 -4.87 -7.35
CA ILE A 103 15.05 -5.73 -6.45
C ILE A 103 13.94 -4.89 -5.82
N THR A 104 12.71 -5.40 -5.89
CA THR A 104 11.59 -4.81 -5.16
C THR A 104 11.61 -5.33 -3.73
N PHE A 105 11.60 -4.42 -2.76
CA PHE A 105 11.62 -4.73 -1.32
C PHE A 105 10.24 -4.59 -0.65
N GLY A 106 9.23 -4.20 -1.42
CA GLY A 106 7.90 -3.90 -0.92
C GLY A 106 7.23 -2.79 -1.73
N THR A 107 6.19 -2.21 -1.16
CA THR A 107 5.40 -1.13 -1.77
C THR A 107 5.08 -0.03 -0.77
N PHE A 108 5.07 1.20 -1.27
CA PHE A 108 4.53 2.38 -0.62
C PHE A 108 3.16 2.70 -1.22
N CYS A 109 2.14 2.80 -0.38
CA CYS A 109 0.75 2.94 -0.77
C CYS A 109 0.20 4.28 -0.27
N LEU A 110 -0.39 5.07 -1.17
CA LEU A 110 -1.24 6.22 -0.85
C LEU A 110 -2.70 5.79 -0.98
N MET A 111 -3.52 5.95 0.05
CA MET A 111 -4.84 5.35 0.10
C MET A 111 -5.93 6.37 0.47
N ALA A 112 -7.03 6.33 -0.26
CA ALA A 112 -8.29 6.95 0.15
C ALA A 112 -9.10 5.96 0.99
N MET A 113 -9.49 6.38 2.18
CA MET A 113 -10.20 5.58 3.19
C MET A 113 -11.61 6.10 3.48
N ASN A 114 -12.06 7.11 2.74
CA ASN A 114 -13.42 7.65 2.81
C ASN A 114 -13.82 8.37 1.51
N GLU A 115 -15.12 8.65 1.38
CA GLU A 115 -15.69 9.22 0.14
C GLU A 115 -15.07 10.56 -0.24
N ARG A 116 -14.80 11.44 0.73
CA ARG A 116 -14.18 12.75 0.48
C ARG A 116 -12.77 12.58 -0.10
N GLN A 117 -11.97 11.68 0.48
CA GLN A 117 -10.64 11.37 -0.05
C GLN A 117 -10.73 10.76 -1.44
N SER A 118 -11.65 9.82 -1.66
CA SER A 118 -11.85 9.15 -2.94
C SER A 118 -12.26 10.13 -4.04
N GLN A 119 -13.18 11.04 -3.75
CA GLN A 119 -13.63 12.08 -4.67
C GLN A 119 -12.51 13.03 -5.09
N ASN A 120 -11.60 13.35 -4.17
CA ASN A 120 -10.46 14.23 -4.41
C ASN A 120 -9.20 13.48 -4.86
N PHE A 121 -9.24 12.15 -5.00
CA PHE A 121 -8.06 11.32 -5.22
C PHE A 121 -7.40 11.66 -6.55
N ILE A 122 -6.33 12.45 -6.49
CA ILE A 122 -5.54 12.95 -7.63
C ILE A 122 -6.43 13.66 -8.68
N THR A 123 -7.20 14.65 -8.23
CA THR A 123 -7.99 15.56 -9.09
C THR A 123 -7.59 17.00 -8.84
#